data_AF-A0A7I8EC47-F1
#
_entry.id   AF-A0A7I8EC47-F1
#
_cell.length_a   1.000
_cell.length_b   1.000
_cell.length_c   1.000
_cell.angle_alpha   90.00
_cell.angle_beta   90.00
_cell.angle_gamma   90.00
#
_symmetry.space_group_name_H-M   'P 1'
#
loop_
_entity.id
_entity.type
_entity.pdbx_description
1 polymer ?
#
loop_
_entity_poly.entity_id
_entity_poly.type
_entity_poly.pdbx_seq_one_letter_code
_entity_poly.pdbx_strand_id
1 'polypeptide(L)'
;MASEHTTTPEAEITKGDITKLAFRSSMLQAGFNYERMQSVGFTTAMQPLLKKIYRDDPEGLKAANKDSLEFINTHPNLVGFLMGLLISLEQKKEDRALIKGLKVALFGPIAGIGDAIFWFTLLPIVAGVCASFAIQGNVLGPLIFFGVYLAVFWSVPIRKDTNLRWIIATKECS
;
A
#
# COMPACT_ATOMS: atom_id res chain seq x y z
N MET A 1 11.36 -24.00 24.86
CA MET A 1 12.49 -23.04 24.90
C MET A 1 12.07 -21.87 24.04
N ALA A 2 11.59 -20.79 24.66
CA ALA A 2 11.27 -19.56 23.93
C ALA A 2 12.60 -18.92 23.51
N SER A 3 12.82 -18.76 22.20
CA SER A 3 14.02 -18.10 21.68
C SER A 3 13.97 -16.62 22.05
N GLU A 4 14.96 -16.20 22.81
CA GLU A 4 15.19 -14.83 23.23
C GLU A 4 15.54 -13.99 21.98
N HIS A 5 14.59 -13.19 21.49
CA HIS A 5 14.83 -12.22 20.41
C HIS A 5 15.76 -11.13 20.93
N THR A 6 17.01 -11.15 20.49
CA THR A 6 17.99 -10.08 20.73
C THR A 6 17.54 -8.82 19.96
N THR A 7 16.95 -7.87 20.67
CA THR A 7 16.46 -6.61 20.12
C THR A 7 17.62 -5.68 19.79
N THR A 8 18.13 -5.75 18.55
CA THR A 8 18.79 -4.58 17.93
C THR A 8 17.82 -3.39 18.01
N PRO A 9 18.29 -2.15 18.28
CA PRO A 9 17.41 -0.99 18.40
C PRO A 9 16.56 -0.86 17.15
N GLU A 10 15.23 -0.94 17.31
CA GLU A 10 14.27 -0.81 16.22
C GLU A 10 14.53 0.50 15.47
N ALA A 11 14.71 0.42 14.15
CA ALA A 11 14.84 1.62 13.34
C ALA A 11 13.56 2.47 13.50
N GLU A 12 13.68 3.63 14.14
CA GLU A 12 12.53 4.45 14.49
C GLU A 12 11.88 5.05 13.24
N ILE A 13 10.72 4.51 12.83
CA ILE A 13 9.94 5.05 11.72
C ILE A 13 9.27 6.35 12.16
N THR A 14 9.49 7.41 11.39
CA THR A 14 8.92 8.73 11.66
C THR A 14 7.61 8.94 10.91
N LYS A 15 6.80 9.91 11.35
CA LYS A 15 5.59 10.34 10.63
C LYS A 15 5.89 10.81 9.19
N GLY A 16 7.08 11.39 8.98
CA GLY A 16 7.55 11.80 7.67
C GLY A 16 7.78 10.61 6.73
N ASP A 17 8.31 9.49 7.25
CA ASP A 17 8.55 8.28 6.47
C ASP A 17 7.23 7.64 6.00
N ILE A 18 6.21 7.61 6.86
CA ILE A 18 4.88 7.09 6.51
C ILE A 18 4.21 7.98 5.46
N THR A 19 4.33 9.31 5.59
CA THR A 19 3.85 10.26 4.57
C THR A 19 4.53 10.01 3.22
N LYS A 20 5.84 9.77 3.24
CA LYS A 20 6.62 9.48 2.03
C LYS A 20 6.23 8.14 1.40
N LEU A 21 5.95 7.13 2.22
CA LEU A 21 5.42 5.83 1.77
C LEU A 21 4.05 6.02 1.08
N ALA A 22 3.12 6.73 1.72
CA ALA A 22 1.79 6.98 1.18
C ALA A 22 1.83 7.72 -0.17
N PHE A 23 2.68 8.75 -0.28
CA PHE A 23 2.87 9.47 -1.54
C PHE A 23 3.47 8.57 -2.63
N ARG A 24 4.48 7.75 -2.28
CA ARG A 24 5.10 6.84 -3.24
C ARG A 24 4.17 5.68 -3.64
N SER A 25 3.29 5.23 -2.76
CA SER A 25 2.29 4.22 -3.10
C SER A 25 1.26 4.70 -4.13
N SER A 26 1.02 6.02 -4.25
CA SER A 26 0.17 6.55 -5.33
C SER A 26 0.77 6.30 -6.72
N MET A 27 2.09 6.07 -6.82
CA MET A 27 2.78 5.71 -8.06
C MET A 27 2.94 4.19 -8.24
N LEU A 28 2.17 3.38 -7.51
CA LEU A 28 2.26 1.91 -7.55
C LEU A 28 2.17 1.35 -8.98
N GLN A 29 1.27 1.90 -9.80
CA GLN A 29 1.05 1.44 -11.17
C GLN A 29 2.01 2.03 -12.21
N ALA A 30 2.93 2.93 -11.82
CA ALA A 30 3.85 3.56 -12.76
C ALA A 30 4.84 2.57 -13.42
N GLY A 31 5.15 1.47 -12.73
CA GLY A 31 6.04 0.40 -13.22
C GLY A 31 5.31 -0.90 -13.57
N PHE A 32 4.02 -0.81 -13.90
CA PHE A 32 3.20 -2.00 -14.17
C PHE A 32 3.74 -2.80 -15.37
N ASN A 33 3.90 -4.11 -15.20
CA ASN A 33 4.37 -5.01 -16.25
C ASN A 33 3.65 -6.36 -16.17
N TYR A 34 3.59 -7.12 -17.28
CA TYR A 34 2.84 -8.38 -17.30
C TYR A 34 3.52 -9.53 -16.54
N GLU A 35 4.83 -9.47 -16.31
CA GLU A 35 5.56 -10.53 -15.60
C GLU A 35 5.26 -10.51 -14.10
N ARG A 36 5.22 -9.32 -13.49
CA ARG A 36 5.17 -9.14 -12.03
C ARG A 36 4.17 -8.08 -11.55
N MET A 37 3.35 -7.56 -12.48
CA MET A 37 2.29 -6.59 -12.23
C MET A 37 2.83 -5.33 -11.54
N GLN A 38 2.49 -5.10 -10.27
CA GLN A 38 2.80 -3.87 -9.55
C GLN A 38 4.10 -3.93 -8.73
N SER A 39 4.88 -4.99 -8.84
CA SER A 39 6.02 -5.23 -7.94
C SER A 39 7.11 -4.15 -7.98
N VAL A 40 7.32 -3.51 -9.13
CA VAL A 40 8.29 -2.41 -9.30
C VAL A 40 7.86 -1.18 -8.50
N GLY A 41 6.59 -0.78 -8.62
CA GLY A 41 6.04 0.33 -7.84
C GLY A 41 6.01 0.01 -6.35
N PHE A 42 5.69 -1.24 -5.99
CA PHE A 42 5.69 -1.70 -4.60
C PHE A 42 7.08 -1.57 -3.97
N THR A 43 8.10 -2.10 -4.64
CA THR A 43 9.49 -2.05 -4.17
C THR A 43 9.98 -0.61 -4.07
N THR A 44 9.67 0.24 -5.04
CA THR A 44 10.06 1.66 -5.04
C THR A 44 9.45 2.44 -3.88
N ALA A 45 8.19 2.13 -3.53
CA ALA A 45 7.52 2.74 -2.39
C ALA A 45 8.14 2.30 -1.05
N MET A 46 8.51 1.01 -0.93
CA MET A 46 9.10 0.42 0.28
C MET A 46 10.58 0.77 0.49
N GLN A 47 11.32 1.04 -0.60
CA GLN A 47 12.76 1.31 -0.60
C GLN A 47 13.29 2.26 0.49
N PRO A 48 12.71 3.46 0.75
CA PRO A 48 13.24 4.37 1.77
C PRO A 48 13.19 3.78 3.19
N LEU A 49 12.14 3.01 3.48
CA LEU A 49 11.94 2.38 4.78
C LEU A 49 12.86 1.17 4.93
N LEU A 50 12.95 0.32 3.89
CA LEU A 50 13.88 -0.81 3.89
C LEU A 50 15.34 -0.35 4.07
N LYS A 51 15.76 0.72 3.39
CA LYS A 51 17.11 1.31 3.57
C LYS A 51 17.36 1.80 4.99
N LYS A 52 16.32 2.23 5.70
CA LYS A 52 16.42 2.70 7.09
C LYS A 52 16.47 1.52 8.08
N ILE A 53 15.68 0.48 7.85
CA ILE A 53 15.65 -0.75 8.65
C ILE A 53 16.96 -1.52 8.52
N TYR A 54 17.47 -1.66 7.30
CA TYR A 54 18.67 -2.44 6.97
C TYR A 54 19.93 -1.57 6.77
N ARG A 55 20.01 -0.40 7.44
CA ARG A 55 21.11 0.57 7.23
C ARG A 55 22.50 -0.07 7.35
N ASP A 56 22.64 -0.98 8.30
CA ASP A 56 23.90 -1.63 8.66
C ASP A 56 23.95 -3.10 8.17
N ASP A 57 23.01 -3.51 7.30
CA ASP A 57 22.90 -4.88 6.75
C ASP A 57 22.60 -4.86 5.23
N PRO A 58 23.65 -4.75 4.38
CA PRO A 58 23.50 -4.69 2.93
C PRO A 58 22.89 -5.97 2.32
N GLU A 59 23.19 -7.13 2.88
CA GLU A 59 22.68 -8.41 2.38
C GLU A 59 21.20 -8.58 2.73
N GLY A 60 20.79 -8.22 3.94
CA GLY A 60 19.38 -8.15 4.33
C GLY A 60 18.58 -7.19 3.45
N LEU A 61 19.13 -6.01 3.14
CA LEU A 61 18.50 -5.06 2.21
C LEU A 61 18.31 -5.65 0.81
N LYS A 62 19.32 -6.39 0.31
CA LYS A 62 19.26 -7.04 -1.01
C LYS A 62 18.18 -8.12 -1.04
N ALA A 63 18.09 -8.95 0.01
CA ALA A 63 17.05 -9.95 0.16
C ALA A 63 15.65 -9.30 0.23
N ALA A 64 15.50 -8.24 1.03
CA ALA A 64 14.23 -7.51 1.15
C ALA A 64 13.73 -6.90 -0.16
N ASN A 65 14.64 -6.34 -0.95
CA ASN A 65 14.31 -5.83 -2.28
C ASN A 65 13.93 -6.95 -3.25
N LYS A 66 14.61 -8.10 -3.19
CA LYS A 66 14.31 -9.26 -4.04
C LYS A 66 12.89 -9.77 -3.79
N ASP A 67 12.50 -9.92 -2.53
CA ASP A 67 11.16 -10.39 -2.16
C ASP A 67 10.08 -9.33 -2.45
N SER A 68 10.42 -8.05 -2.32
CA SER A 68 9.53 -6.94 -2.70
C SER A 68 9.20 -6.96 -4.19
N LEU A 69 10.16 -7.37 -5.05
CA LEU A 69 10.00 -7.48 -6.50
C LEU A 69 9.20 -8.70 -6.96
N GLU A 70 8.84 -9.61 -6.06
CA GLU A 70 7.95 -10.72 -6.38
C GLU A 70 6.54 -10.23 -6.73
N PHE A 71 5.82 -11.07 -7.47
CA PHE A 71 4.50 -10.79 -7.98
C PHE A 71 3.56 -10.20 -6.91
N ILE A 72 2.92 -9.10 -7.27
CA ILE A 72 1.86 -8.49 -6.49
C ILE A 72 0.92 -7.74 -7.42
N ASN A 73 -0.37 -8.01 -7.28
CA ASN A 73 -1.42 -7.26 -7.93
C ASN A 73 -2.52 -6.98 -6.93
N THR A 74 -2.61 -5.74 -6.48
CA THR A 74 -3.55 -5.30 -5.46
C THR A 74 -4.12 -3.93 -5.77
N HIS A 75 -5.13 -3.55 -5.02
CA HIS A 75 -5.82 -2.30 -5.27
C HIS A 75 -4.97 -1.10 -4.77
N PRO A 76 -4.65 -0.10 -5.62
CA PRO A 76 -3.75 1.00 -5.26
C PRO A 76 -4.17 1.77 -4.00
N ASN A 77 -5.47 1.87 -3.72
CA ASN A 77 -5.95 2.59 -2.54
C ASN A 77 -5.78 1.82 -1.22
N LEU A 78 -5.61 0.50 -1.28
CA LEU A 78 -5.47 -0.36 -0.10
C LEU A 78 -4.05 -0.90 0.10
N VAL A 79 -3.17 -0.76 -0.90
CA VAL A 79 -1.78 -1.23 -0.83
C VAL A 79 -1.02 -0.67 0.37
N GLY A 80 -1.31 0.57 0.78
CA GLY A 80 -0.62 1.24 1.88
C GLY A 80 -0.78 0.51 3.21
N PHE A 81 -1.92 -0.16 3.42
CA PHE A 81 -2.14 -1.01 4.59
C PHE A 81 -1.22 -2.24 4.57
N LEU A 82 -1.15 -2.94 3.44
CA LEU A 82 -0.27 -4.09 3.28
C LEU A 82 1.21 -3.70 3.45
N MET A 83 1.62 -2.57 2.85
CA MET A 83 2.99 -2.05 3.02
C MET A 83 3.30 -1.74 4.49
N GLY A 84 2.38 -1.09 5.21
CA GLY A 84 2.54 -0.79 6.63
C GLY A 84 2.70 -2.04 7.50
N LEU A 85 1.88 -3.07 7.26
CA LEU A 85 1.98 -4.35 7.93
C LEU A 85 3.32 -5.06 7.65
N LEU A 86 3.75 -5.12 6.39
CA LEU A 86 4.99 -5.80 6.04
C LEU A 86 6.19 -5.05 6.63
N ILE A 87 6.19 -3.70 6.58
CA ILE A 87 7.24 -2.89 7.21
C ILE A 87 7.34 -3.13 8.72
N SER A 88 6.24 -3.30 9.45
CA SER A 88 6.31 -3.54 10.90
C SER A 88 6.94 -4.90 11.21
N LEU A 89 6.74 -5.91 10.36
CA LEU A 89 7.42 -7.21 10.48
C LEU A 89 8.91 -7.11 10.12
N GLU A 90 9.25 -6.33 9.08
CA GLU A 90 10.64 -6.04 8.70
C GLU A 90 11.40 -5.34 9.85
N GLN A 91 10.76 -4.41 10.56
CA GLN A 91 11.34 -3.74 11.73
C GLN A 91 11.65 -4.72 12.87
N LYS A 92 10.77 -5.71 13.09
CA LYS A 92 10.95 -6.75 14.10
C LYS A 92 11.95 -7.84 13.69
N LYS A 93 12.49 -7.75 12.46
CA LYS A 93 13.36 -8.78 11.86
C LYS A 93 12.74 -10.17 11.94
N GLU A 94 11.44 -10.25 11.69
CA GLU A 94 10.72 -11.52 11.59
C GLU A 94 11.25 -12.37 10.43
N ASP A 95 10.93 -13.66 10.45
CA ASP A 95 11.34 -14.59 9.39
C ASP A 95 10.90 -14.10 8.01
N ARG A 96 11.83 -14.05 7.06
CA ARG A 96 11.59 -13.65 5.67
C ARG A 96 10.51 -14.49 5.02
N ALA A 97 10.47 -15.79 5.31
CA ALA A 97 9.46 -16.68 4.75
C ALA A 97 8.05 -16.32 5.25
N LEU A 98 7.92 -15.89 6.51
CA LEU A 98 6.68 -15.39 7.08
C LEU A 98 6.24 -14.07 6.40
N ILE A 99 7.14 -13.10 6.25
CA ILE A 99 6.85 -11.81 5.60
C ILE A 99 6.37 -12.04 4.16
N LYS A 100 7.08 -12.88 3.40
CA LYS A 100 6.70 -13.25 2.04
C LYS A 100 5.38 -14.01 1.99
N GLY A 101 5.17 -14.97 2.89
CA GLY A 101 3.93 -15.72 3.01
C GLY A 101 2.73 -14.80 3.25
N LEU A 102 2.88 -13.82 4.14
CA LEU A 102 1.84 -12.82 4.42
C LEU A 102 1.60 -11.90 3.22
N LYS A 103 2.64 -11.44 2.52
CA LYS A 103 2.47 -10.68 1.27
C LYS A 103 1.59 -11.45 0.29
N VAL A 104 1.92 -12.71 0.02
CA VAL A 104 1.22 -13.58 -0.94
C VAL A 104 -0.22 -13.87 -0.49
N ALA A 105 -0.41 -14.17 0.79
CA ALA A 105 -1.72 -14.49 1.34
C ALA A 105 -2.67 -13.28 1.36
N LEU A 106 -2.15 -12.08 1.59
CA LEU A 106 -2.97 -10.88 1.83
C LEU A 106 -3.20 -10.03 0.59
N PHE A 107 -2.28 -10.01 -0.40
CA PHE A 107 -2.46 -9.13 -1.55
C PHE A 107 -3.75 -9.45 -2.32
N GLY A 108 -4.12 -10.74 -2.44
CA GLY A 108 -5.29 -11.22 -3.18
C GLY A 108 -6.61 -10.78 -2.56
N PRO A 109 -6.87 -11.06 -1.27
CA PRO A 109 -8.05 -10.58 -0.56
C PRO A 109 -8.17 -9.05 -0.56
N ILE A 110 -7.05 -8.33 -0.35
CA ILE A 110 -7.03 -6.86 -0.40
C ILE A 110 -7.39 -6.34 -1.80
N ALA A 111 -6.89 -7.01 -2.85
CA ALA A 111 -7.26 -6.70 -4.23
C ALA A 111 -8.77 -6.87 -4.43
N GLY A 112 -9.33 -8.04 -4.08
CA GLY A 112 -10.74 -8.34 -4.26
C GLY A 112 -11.66 -7.36 -3.54
N ILE A 113 -11.35 -6.98 -2.30
CA ILE A 113 -12.13 -5.98 -1.55
C ILE A 113 -12.05 -4.61 -2.23
N GLY A 114 -10.84 -4.18 -2.61
CA GLY A 114 -10.66 -2.90 -3.28
C GLY A 114 -11.40 -2.83 -4.62
N ASP A 115 -11.29 -3.89 -5.41
CA ASP A 115 -11.90 -3.93 -6.75
C ASP A 115 -13.43 -3.99 -6.66
N ALA A 116 -13.98 -4.75 -5.71
CA ALA A 116 -15.42 -4.77 -5.45
C ALA A 116 -15.96 -3.39 -5.07
N ILE A 117 -15.30 -2.68 -4.16
CA ILE A 117 -15.77 -1.39 -3.67
C ILE A 117 -15.62 -0.30 -4.74
N PHE A 118 -14.42 -0.16 -5.32
CA PHE A 118 -14.11 0.98 -6.18
C PHE A 118 -14.52 0.72 -7.62
N TRP A 119 -14.09 -0.39 -8.22
CA TRP A 119 -14.30 -0.65 -9.65
C TRP A 119 -15.68 -1.21 -9.97
N PHE A 120 -16.24 -2.06 -9.10
CA PHE A 120 -17.52 -2.73 -9.39
C PHE A 120 -18.74 -2.08 -8.72
N THR A 121 -18.55 -1.29 -7.66
CA THR A 121 -19.67 -0.65 -6.95
C THR A 121 -19.68 0.86 -7.16
N LEU A 122 -18.66 1.58 -6.67
CA LEU A 122 -18.67 3.04 -6.65
C LEU A 122 -18.67 3.64 -8.05
N LEU A 123 -17.71 3.24 -8.90
CA LEU A 123 -17.57 3.79 -10.24
C LEU A 123 -18.77 3.52 -11.14
N PRO A 124 -19.34 2.29 -11.22
CA PRO A 124 -20.52 2.03 -12.05
C PRO A 124 -21.77 2.77 -11.57
N ILE A 125 -22.00 2.86 -10.25
CA ILE A 125 -23.14 3.60 -9.71
C ILE A 125 -23.03 5.10 -10.04
N VAL A 126 -21.86 5.70 -9.78
CA VAL A 126 -21.63 7.12 -10.07
C VAL A 126 -21.69 7.37 -11.57
N ALA A 127 -21.11 6.50 -12.40
CA ALA A 127 -21.21 6.57 -13.86
C ALA A 127 -22.66 6.52 -14.33
N GLY A 128 -23.50 5.62 -13.79
CA GLY A 128 -24.91 5.51 -14.16
C GLY A 128 -25.72 6.77 -13.83
N VAL A 129 -25.51 7.35 -12.64
CA VAL A 129 -26.14 8.61 -12.24
C VAL A 129 -25.66 9.77 -13.12
N CYS A 130 -24.34 9.88 -13.34
CA CYS A 130 -23.76 10.96 -14.14
C CYS A 130 -24.15 10.86 -15.62
N ALA A 131 -24.26 9.65 -16.17
CA ALA A 131 -24.72 9.42 -17.53
C ALA A 131 -26.19 9.86 -17.71
N SER A 132 -27.03 9.62 -16.70
CA SER A 132 -28.42 10.09 -16.71
C SER A 132 -28.52 11.62 -16.79
N PHE A 133 -27.67 12.35 -16.07
CA PHE A 133 -27.57 13.82 -16.18
C PHE A 133 -26.98 14.27 -17.52
N ALA A 134 -25.97 13.56 -18.04
CA ALA A 134 -25.33 13.89 -19.31
C ALA A 134 -26.29 13.74 -20.50
N ILE A 135 -27.12 12.70 -20.52
CA ILE A 135 -28.15 12.48 -21.57
C ILE A 135 -29.16 13.63 -21.61
N GLN A 136 -29.44 14.27 -20.47
CA GLN A 136 -30.30 15.46 -20.37
C GLN A 136 -29.59 16.76 -20.81
N GLY A 137 -28.35 16.68 -21.30
CA GLY A 137 -27.54 17.83 -21.72
C GLY A 137 -26.86 18.59 -20.58
N ASN A 138 -26.89 18.06 -19.35
CA ASN A 138 -26.31 18.73 -18.19
C ASN A 138 -24.82 18.40 -18.02
N VAL A 139 -23.98 19.41 -18.16
CA VAL A 139 -22.51 19.33 -18.00
C VAL A 139 -22.09 18.95 -16.57
N LEU A 140 -22.99 19.09 -15.58
CA LEU A 140 -22.73 18.62 -14.22
C LEU A 140 -22.47 17.11 -14.13
N GLY A 141 -23.05 16.30 -15.02
CA GLY A 141 -22.82 14.84 -15.03
C GLY A 141 -21.34 14.49 -15.17
N PRO A 142 -20.67 14.86 -16.27
CA PRO A 142 -19.22 14.64 -16.44
C PRO A 142 -18.36 15.28 -15.35
N LEU A 143 -18.72 16.48 -14.85
CA LEU A 143 -17.96 17.16 -13.80
C LEU A 143 -18.01 16.40 -12.47
N ILE A 144 -19.19 15.89 -12.08
CA ILE A 144 -19.34 15.09 -10.86
C ILE A 144 -18.56 13.78 -10.99
N PHE A 145 -18.65 13.10 -12.13
CA PHE A 145 -17.89 11.87 -12.37
C PHE A 145 -16.38 12.09 -12.22
N PHE A 146 -15.87 13.15 -12.86
CA PHE A 146 -14.46 13.52 -12.76
C PHE A 146 -14.05 13.89 -11.33
N GLY A 147 -14.89 14.65 -10.62
CA GLY A 147 -14.65 15.02 -9.23
C GLY A 147 -14.61 13.81 -8.28
N VAL A 148 -15.52 12.86 -8.45
CA VAL A 148 -15.52 11.61 -7.66
C VAL A 148 -14.30 10.76 -7.99
N TYR A 149 -13.94 10.63 -9.27
CA TYR A 149 -12.75 9.89 -9.68
C TYR A 149 -11.47 10.48 -9.06
N LEU A 150 -11.32 11.81 -9.12
CA LEU A 150 -10.22 12.51 -8.46
C LEU A 150 -10.24 12.32 -6.94
N ALA A 151 -11.40 12.41 -6.30
CA ALA A 151 -11.53 12.21 -4.86
C ALA A 151 -11.10 10.81 -4.44
N VAL A 152 -11.48 9.77 -5.20
CA VAL A 152 -11.05 8.39 -4.97
C VAL A 152 -9.53 8.25 -5.13
N PHE A 153 -8.96 8.82 -6.19
CA PHE A 153 -7.51 8.76 -6.43
C PHE A 153 -6.72 9.51 -5.34
N TRP A 154 -7.21 10.68 -4.93
CA TRP A 154 -6.56 11.52 -3.91
C TRP A 154 -6.85 11.08 -2.46
N SER A 155 -7.79 10.16 -2.26
CA SER A 155 -8.07 9.57 -0.93
C SER A 155 -6.87 8.81 -0.36
N VAL A 156 -5.95 8.34 -1.22
CA VAL A 156 -4.72 7.62 -0.84
C VAL A 156 -3.72 8.53 -0.13
N PRO A 157 -3.29 9.68 -0.70
CA PRO A 157 -2.41 10.62 -0.01
C PRO A 157 -3.10 11.38 1.15
N ILE A 158 -4.43 11.49 1.16
CA ILE A 158 -5.20 12.18 2.24
C ILE A 158 -5.39 11.29 3.48
N ARG A 159 -5.28 9.96 3.37
CA ARG A 159 -5.30 8.99 4.49
C ARG A 159 -4.04 9.04 5.38
N LYS A 160 -3.42 10.21 5.52
CA LYS A 160 -2.34 10.48 6.47
C LYS A 160 -2.70 10.12 7.90
N ASP A 161 -3.97 10.22 8.30
CA ASP A 161 -4.37 9.99 9.69
C ASP A 161 -4.85 8.56 9.98
N THR A 162 -5.53 7.89 9.04
CA THR A 162 -6.10 6.56 9.31
C THR A 162 -5.06 5.44 9.24
N ASN A 163 -4.11 5.50 8.30
CA ASN A 163 -3.02 4.52 8.22
C ASN A 163 -1.94 4.74 9.30
N LEU A 164 -1.82 5.98 9.82
CA LEU A 164 -0.97 6.32 10.96
C LEU A 164 -1.40 5.59 12.23
N ARG A 165 -2.72 5.51 12.49
CA ARG A 165 -3.23 4.88 13.71
C ARG A 165 -2.93 3.39 13.76
N TRP A 166 -2.95 2.67 12.64
CA TRP A 166 -2.66 1.22 12.64
C TRP A 166 -1.17 0.90 12.78
N ILE A 167 -0.29 1.69 12.14
CA ILE A 167 1.17 1.52 12.24
C ILE A 167 1.70 2.01 13.61
N ILE A 168 1.06 3.03 14.21
CA ILE A 168 1.40 3.50 15.56
C ILE A 168 0.75 2.64 16.64
N ALA A 169 -0.48 2.13 16.46
CA ALA A 169 -1.13 1.25 17.44
C ALA A 169 -0.36 -0.05 17.68
N THR A 170 0.43 -0.53 16.70
CA THR A 170 1.34 -1.66 16.93
C THR A 170 2.50 -1.34 17.89
N LYS A 171 2.82 -0.06 18.15
CA LYS A 171 3.73 0.35 19.23
C LYS A 171 3.07 0.44 20.60
N GLU A 172 1.76 0.67 20.68
CA GLU A 172 1.03 0.76 21.96
C GLU A 172 0.69 -0.61 22.56
N CYS A 173 0.87 -1.69 21.78
CA CYS A 173 0.57 -3.06 22.18
C CYS A 173 1.84 -3.87 22.54
N SER A 174 2.99 -3.23 22.68
CA SER A 174 4.29 -3.85 23.03
C SER A 174 4.85 -3.29 24.32
#